data_AF-A0A523BXS2-F1
#
_entry.id   AF-A0A523BXS2-F1
#
_cell.length_a   1.000
_cell.length_b   1.000
_cell.length_c   1.000
_cell.angle_alpha   90.00
_cell.angle_beta   90.00
_cell.angle_gamma   90.00
#
_symmetry.space_group_name_H-M   'P 1'
#
loop_
_entity.id
_entity.type
_entity.pdbx_description
1 polymer ?
#
loop_
_entity_poly.entity_id
_entity_poly.type
_entity_poly.pdbx_seq_one_letter_code
_entity_poly.pdbx_strand_id
1 'polypeptide(L)'
;MPPEMLNSPILPRRRVRDLEVDLATIRIHRYDPTVDAEPWYQVIEGVPYQGLSVLDVLRHVFYHMDPSLSFWQMCGKGSCGACAMVVNGRPVLACSQPAGREMVIEPHFKFHVVKDLLVDFSRAATGFCSPGGVVQVLIDPARCIHCQDCVRLCPVGVYGVVKKRVAVLDQGSCLGTTCMHCAQSCWKSAITIISSA
;
A
#
# COMPACT_ATOMS: atom_id res chain seq x y z
N MET A 1 39.95 -53.59 25.17
CA MET A 1 39.84 -52.18 24.76
C MET A 1 38.38 -51.82 24.61
N PRO A 2 37.98 -50.58 24.98
CA PRO A 2 36.61 -50.19 25.32
C PRO A 2 35.78 -49.75 24.09
N PRO A 3 34.47 -49.54 24.24
CA PRO A 3 33.55 -49.31 23.13
C PRO A 3 33.59 -47.86 22.66
N GLU A 4 33.97 -47.64 21.39
CA GLU A 4 33.85 -46.35 20.72
C GLU A 4 32.50 -46.26 19.98
N MET A 5 31.46 -45.80 20.68
CA MET A 5 30.26 -45.25 20.06
C MET A 5 29.95 -43.91 20.73
N LEU A 6 29.53 -42.92 19.93
CA LEU A 6 29.11 -41.55 20.28
C LEU A 6 30.19 -40.47 20.24
N ASN A 7 30.75 -40.23 19.05
CA ASN A 7 31.21 -38.89 18.67
C ASN A 7 30.36 -38.37 17.50
N SER A 8 29.10 -38.02 17.80
CA SER A 8 28.41 -37.01 17.01
C SER A 8 28.65 -35.67 17.70
N PRO A 9 29.26 -34.66 17.04
CA PRO A 9 29.50 -33.38 17.66
C PRO A 9 28.16 -32.76 18.06
N ILE A 10 27.95 -32.66 19.37
CA ILE A 10 26.86 -31.91 19.98
C ILE A 10 26.99 -30.48 19.46
N LEU A 11 26.10 -30.10 18.54
CA LEU A 11 25.99 -28.72 18.08
C LEU A 11 25.80 -27.81 19.31
N PRO A 12 26.61 -26.76 19.48
CA PRO A 12 26.54 -25.94 20.67
C PRO A 12 25.16 -25.28 20.74
N ARG A 13 24.46 -25.49 21.85
CA ARG A 13 23.22 -24.76 22.19
C ARG A 13 23.54 -23.27 22.12
N ARG A 14 23.10 -22.61 21.05
CA ARG A 14 23.19 -21.15 20.90
C ARG A 14 22.43 -20.53 22.07
N ARG A 15 23.15 -19.87 22.97
CA ARG A 15 22.57 -18.99 23.99
C ARG A 15 21.81 -17.88 23.26
N VAL A 16 20.54 -17.72 23.60
CA VAL A 16 19.71 -16.55 23.25
C VAL A 16 20.32 -15.35 23.96
N ARG A 17 21.39 -14.77 23.39
CA ARG A 17 22.01 -13.53 23.85
C ARG A 17 21.48 -12.43 22.95
N ASP A 18 20.67 -11.54 23.52
CA ASP A 18 20.57 -10.12 23.19
C ASP A 18 20.53 -9.82 21.68
N LEU A 19 19.38 -10.09 21.05
CA LEU A 19 19.06 -9.45 19.77
C LEU A 19 18.79 -7.98 20.07
N GLU A 20 19.72 -7.09 19.74
CA GLU A 20 19.41 -5.66 19.56
C GLU A 20 18.36 -5.58 18.44
N VAL A 21 17.09 -5.54 18.83
CA VAL A 21 15.99 -5.39 17.89
C VAL A 21 15.97 -3.93 17.49
N ASP A 22 16.33 -3.62 16.23
CA ASP A 22 16.16 -2.25 15.75
C ASP A 22 14.68 -1.89 15.81
N LEU A 23 14.40 -0.71 16.36
CA LEU A 23 13.06 -0.20 16.52
C LEU A 23 12.72 0.79 15.41
N ALA A 24 11.47 0.76 14.99
CA ALA A 24 10.88 1.63 14.00
C ALA A 24 10.11 2.78 14.65
N THR A 25 10.03 3.87 13.90
CA THR A 25 9.10 4.97 14.12
C THR A 25 8.03 4.93 13.05
N ILE A 26 6.77 4.88 13.49
CA ILE A 26 5.61 4.72 12.61
C ILE A 26 4.69 5.92 12.79
N ARG A 27 4.36 6.58 11.68
CA ARG A 27 3.30 7.58 11.60
C ARG A 27 2.05 6.91 11.04
N ILE A 28 1.02 6.77 11.85
CA ILE A 28 -0.24 6.11 11.46
C ILE A 28 -1.35 7.14 11.35
N HIS A 29 -2.07 7.12 10.24
CA HIS A 29 -3.31 7.87 10.07
C HIS A 29 -4.40 7.34 11.01
N ARG A 30 -4.90 8.21 11.88
CA ARG A 30 -5.97 7.94 12.84
C ARG A 30 -7.20 8.77 12.50
N TYR A 31 -8.36 8.14 12.61
CA TYR A 31 -9.64 8.81 12.43
C TYR A 31 -10.75 7.93 12.97
N ASP A 32 -11.51 8.44 13.93
CA ASP A 32 -12.74 7.83 14.39
C ASP A 32 -13.91 8.83 14.19
N PRO A 33 -14.85 8.58 13.26
CA PRO A 33 -15.94 9.51 12.95
C PRO A 33 -16.90 9.74 14.12
N THR A 34 -16.81 8.94 15.20
CA THR A 34 -17.65 9.11 16.39
C THR A 34 -17.09 10.11 17.39
N VAL A 35 -15.79 10.43 17.32
CA VAL A 35 -15.10 11.29 18.28
C VAL A 35 -14.22 12.36 17.65
N ASP A 36 -13.63 12.09 16.48
CA ASP A 36 -12.69 12.98 15.81
C ASP A 36 -13.40 13.91 14.83
N ALA A 37 -13.08 15.20 14.89
CA ALA A 37 -13.56 16.18 13.92
C ALA A 37 -12.83 16.06 12.57
N GLU A 38 -11.53 15.77 12.61
CA GLU A 38 -10.67 15.64 11.43
C GLU A 38 -9.64 14.52 11.65
N PRO A 39 -9.14 13.88 10.57
CA PRO A 39 -8.08 12.89 10.68
C PRO A 39 -6.78 13.49 11.20
N TRP A 40 -6.02 12.69 11.94
CA TRP A 40 -4.75 13.09 12.53
C TRP A 40 -3.70 11.99 12.42
N TYR A 41 -2.45 12.30 12.77
CA TYR A 41 -1.35 11.35 12.72
C TYR A 41 -0.83 11.03 14.10
N GLN A 42 -0.88 9.76 14.47
CA GLN A 42 -0.21 9.24 15.66
C GLN A 42 1.21 8.83 15.31
N VAL A 43 2.18 9.25 16.11
CA VAL A 43 3.57 8.78 16.03
C VAL A 43 3.77 7.73 17.10
N ILE A 44 4.21 6.53 16.70
CA ILE A 44 4.54 5.43 17.60
C ILE A 44 6.00 5.08 17.37
N GLU A 45 6.80 5.26 18.42
CA GLU A 45 8.21 4.89 18.45
C GLU A 45 8.41 3.57 19.17
N GLY A 46 9.54 2.92 18.93
CA GLY A 46 9.90 1.73 19.69
C GLY A 46 9.25 0.43 19.17
N VAL A 47 8.83 0.40 17.90
CA VAL A 47 8.12 -0.77 17.34
C VAL A 47 9.10 -1.75 16.69
N PRO A 48 9.14 -3.03 17.06
CA PRO A 48 9.92 -4.04 16.35
C PRO A 48 9.52 -4.13 14.88
N TYR A 49 10.48 -4.12 13.94
CA TYR A 49 10.18 -4.22 12.50
C TYR A 49 11.10 -5.16 11.71
N GLN A 50 12.29 -5.48 12.21
CA GLN A 50 13.28 -6.26 11.45
C GLN A 50 12.75 -7.64 11.08
N GLY A 51 12.77 -7.97 9.77
CA GLY A 51 12.29 -9.24 9.24
C GLY A 51 10.76 -9.40 9.23
N LEU A 52 10.02 -8.35 9.60
CA LEU A 52 8.57 -8.35 9.67
C LEU A 52 7.93 -7.71 8.44
N SER A 53 6.68 -8.10 8.15
CA SER A 53 5.84 -7.35 7.22
C SER A 53 5.23 -6.13 7.90
N VAL A 54 4.75 -5.15 7.12
CA VAL A 54 3.99 -4.02 7.65
C VAL A 54 2.76 -4.50 8.44
N LEU A 55 2.12 -5.59 8.00
CA LEU A 55 0.99 -6.17 8.74
C LEU A 55 1.41 -6.72 10.11
N ASP A 56 2.57 -7.35 10.22
CA ASP A 56 3.07 -7.87 11.50
C ASP A 56 3.39 -6.73 12.47
N VAL A 57 3.92 -5.63 11.94
CA VAL A 57 4.14 -4.40 12.70
C VAL A 57 2.81 -3.82 13.21
N LEU A 58 1.78 -3.73 12.36
CA LEU A 58 0.45 -3.26 12.77
C LEU A 58 -0.20 -4.16 13.83
N ARG A 59 -0.03 -5.48 13.71
CA ARG A 59 -0.45 -6.45 14.73
C ARG A 59 0.29 -6.20 16.04
N HIS A 60 1.59 -5.95 16.00
CA HIS A 60 2.38 -5.68 17.20
C HIS A 60 1.85 -4.42 17.91
N VAL A 61 1.62 -3.34 17.16
CA VAL A 61 1.01 -2.12 17.69
C VAL A 61 -0.33 -2.43 18.34
N PHE A 62 -1.21 -3.16 17.65
CA PHE A 62 -2.54 -3.50 18.18
C PHE A 62 -2.50 -4.32 19.47
N TYR A 63 -1.68 -5.37 19.53
CA TYR A 63 -1.66 -6.28 20.67
C TYR A 63 -0.88 -5.74 21.88
N HIS A 64 0.11 -4.88 21.67
CA HIS A 64 1.07 -4.52 22.71
C HIS A 64 1.15 -3.03 23.03
N MET A 65 0.60 -2.15 22.19
CA MET A 65 0.77 -0.69 22.35
C MET A 65 -0.57 0.05 22.33
N ASP A 66 -1.39 -0.17 21.30
CA ASP A 66 -2.66 0.52 21.11
C ASP A 66 -3.74 -0.40 20.50
N PRO A 67 -4.57 -1.05 21.33
CA PRO A 67 -5.66 -1.90 20.87
C PRO A 67 -6.84 -1.13 20.29
N SER A 68 -6.82 0.21 20.28
CA SER A 68 -7.87 1.01 19.62
C SER A 68 -7.68 1.11 18.10
N LEU A 69 -6.48 0.77 17.60
CA LEU A 69 -6.12 0.84 16.19
C LEU A 69 -6.98 -0.12 15.34
N SER A 70 -7.67 0.43 14.34
CA SER A 70 -8.51 -0.35 13.42
C SER A 70 -7.87 -0.54 12.04
N PHE A 71 -7.72 -1.79 11.60
CA PHE A 71 -7.25 -2.14 10.26
C PHE A 71 -7.86 -3.46 9.81
N TRP A 72 -7.93 -3.69 8.50
CA TRP A 72 -8.50 -4.91 7.95
C TRP A 72 -7.43 -5.94 7.60
N GLN A 73 -7.69 -7.19 7.98
CA GLN A 73 -6.81 -8.32 7.72
C GLN A 73 -7.64 -9.59 7.50
N MET A 74 -7.24 -10.40 6.52
CA MET A 74 -7.84 -11.74 6.30
C MET A 74 -6.78 -12.83 6.17
N CYS A 75 -6.16 -13.01 4.99
CA CYS A 75 -5.30 -14.18 4.73
C CYS A 75 -3.85 -14.04 5.23
N GLY A 76 -3.34 -12.82 5.39
CA GLY A 76 -1.95 -12.56 5.79
C GLY A 76 -0.86 -13.01 4.80
N LYS A 77 -1.22 -13.42 3.57
CA LYS A 77 -0.29 -14.01 2.58
C LYS A 77 -0.43 -13.45 1.17
N GLY A 78 -1.00 -12.26 1.02
CA GLY A 78 -1.06 -11.51 -0.24
C GLY A 78 -2.13 -11.94 -1.24
N SER A 79 -2.99 -12.92 -0.92
CA SER A 79 -3.94 -13.47 -1.90
C SER A 79 -5.33 -12.82 -1.88
N CYS A 80 -5.76 -12.25 -0.75
CA CYS A 80 -7.14 -11.75 -0.58
C CYS A 80 -7.32 -10.24 -0.80
N GLY A 81 -6.23 -9.46 -0.91
CA GLY A 81 -6.29 -7.99 -1.06
C GLY A 81 -6.78 -7.20 0.16
N ALA A 82 -7.28 -7.87 1.18
CA ALA A 82 -7.96 -7.27 2.33
C ALA A 82 -7.10 -6.29 3.16
N CYS A 83 -5.78 -6.46 3.20
CA CYS A 83 -4.84 -5.56 3.89
C CYS A 83 -4.25 -4.48 2.95
N ALA A 84 -5.02 -4.03 1.95
CA ALA A 84 -4.59 -2.98 1.04
C ALA A 84 -4.60 -1.62 1.76
N MET A 85 -3.47 -0.93 1.73
CA MET A 85 -3.26 0.39 2.35
C MET A 85 -2.12 1.13 1.65
N VAL A 86 -1.83 2.35 2.09
CA VAL A 86 -0.72 3.15 1.57
C VAL A 86 0.40 3.14 2.59
N VAL A 87 1.61 2.81 2.16
CA VAL A 87 2.82 2.90 2.98
C VAL A 87 3.83 3.77 2.26
N ASN A 88 4.30 4.83 2.90
CA ASN A 88 5.24 5.81 2.34
C ASN A 88 4.77 6.34 0.97
N GLY A 89 3.47 6.69 0.88
CA GLY A 89 2.84 7.21 -0.34
C GLY A 89 2.59 6.18 -1.45
N ARG A 90 2.84 4.89 -1.22
CA ARG A 90 2.64 3.82 -2.21
C ARG A 90 1.53 2.84 -1.79
N PRO A 91 0.57 2.53 -2.67
CA PRO A 91 -0.42 1.50 -2.39
C PRO A 91 0.26 0.11 -2.39
N VAL A 92 0.07 -0.64 -1.31
CA VAL A 92 0.68 -1.95 -1.07
C VAL A 92 -0.32 -2.89 -0.40
N LEU A 93 0.00 -4.18 -0.40
CA LEU A 93 -0.61 -5.12 0.54
C LEU A 93 0.30 -5.21 1.77
N ALA A 94 -0.19 -4.79 2.94
CA ALA A 94 0.64 -4.72 4.16
C ALA A 94 1.30 -6.06 4.53
N CYS A 95 0.64 -7.19 4.24
CA CYS A 95 1.18 -8.52 4.52
C CYS A 95 2.33 -8.97 3.62
N SER A 96 2.49 -8.35 2.44
CA SER A 96 3.59 -8.68 1.51
C SER A 96 4.64 -7.57 1.44
N GLN A 97 4.39 -6.43 2.09
CA GLN A 97 5.32 -5.30 2.14
C GLN A 97 6.26 -5.50 3.33
N PRO A 98 7.59 -5.58 3.12
CA PRO A 98 8.56 -5.53 4.20
C PRO A 98 8.45 -4.23 5.00
N ALA A 99 8.51 -4.33 6.32
CA ALA A 99 8.54 -3.16 7.19
C ALA A 99 9.89 -2.45 7.12
N GLY A 100 9.86 -1.12 7.25
CA GLY A 100 11.04 -0.27 7.30
C GLY A 100 11.17 0.43 8.65
N ARG A 101 12.33 1.05 8.89
CA ARG A 101 12.62 1.80 10.12
C ARG A 101 11.74 3.05 10.27
N GLU A 102 11.40 3.70 9.16
CA GLU A 102 10.49 4.85 9.13
C GLU A 102 9.35 4.55 8.17
N MET A 103 8.12 4.64 8.67
CA MET A 103 6.93 4.33 7.89
C MET A 103 5.82 5.34 8.16
N VAL A 104 5.26 5.88 7.10
CA VAL A 104 3.97 6.58 7.11
C VAL A 104 2.93 5.62 6.57
N ILE A 105 1.91 5.32 7.35
CA ILE A 105 0.85 4.36 7.03
C ILE A 105 -0.48 5.10 6.98
N GLU A 106 -1.14 5.01 5.83
CA GLU A 106 -2.38 5.72 5.53
C GLU A 106 -3.43 4.74 4.98
N PRO A 107 -4.74 5.00 5.17
CA PRO A 107 -5.78 4.21 4.57
C PRO A 107 -5.68 4.27 3.05
N HIS A 108 -6.24 3.25 2.38
CA HIS A 108 -6.23 3.23 0.93
C HIS A 108 -7.13 4.34 0.36
N PHE A 109 -6.53 5.36 -0.28
CA PHE A 109 -7.19 6.58 -0.79
C PHE A 109 -8.43 6.33 -1.67
N LYS A 110 -8.51 5.19 -2.36
CA LYS A 110 -9.66 4.82 -3.21
C LYS A 110 -10.97 4.62 -2.42
N PHE A 111 -10.87 4.17 -1.18
CA PHE A 111 -12.01 3.65 -0.43
C PHE A 111 -12.37 4.57 0.73
N HIS A 112 -13.66 4.62 1.06
CA HIS A 112 -14.13 5.42 2.19
C HIS A 112 -13.55 4.90 3.50
N VAL A 113 -12.92 5.79 4.26
CA VAL A 113 -12.35 5.45 5.58
C VAL A 113 -13.49 5.25 6.56
N VAL A 114 -13.58 4.06 7.14
CA VAL A 114 -14.54 3.74 8.20
C VAL A 114 -13.97 4.15 9.55
N LYS A 115 -12.72 3.74 9.83
CA LYS A 115 -11.98 4.10 11.04
C LYS A 115 -10.49 3.80 10.86
N ASP A 116 -9.60 4.73 11.21
CA ASP A 116 -8.14 4.59 11.11
C ASP A 116 -7.67 4.12 9.71
N LEU A 117 -7.23 2.86 9.59
CA LEU A 117 -6.79 2.22 8.34
C LEU A 117 -7.87 1.30 7.75
N LEU A 118 -8.99 1.11 8.45
CA LEU A 118 -10.14 0.35 7.98
C LEU A 118 -10.91 1.17 6.95
N VAL A 119 -11.06 0.58 5.77
CA VAL A 119 -11.81 1.16 4.66
C VAL A 119 -12.96 0.26 4.24
N ASP A 120 -14.00 0.87 3.68
CA ASP A 120 -15.10 0.16 3.04
C ASP A 120 -14.77 -0.13 1.58
N PHE A 121 -14.39 -1.37 1.27
CA PHE A 121 -14.06 -1.81 -0.08
C PHE A 121 -15.24 -1.75 -1.07
N SER A 122 -16.48 -1.63 -0.58
CA SER A 122 -17.67 -1.47 -1.42
C SER A 122 -17.96 0.00 -1.77
N ARG A 123 -17.40 0.95 -1.01
CA ARG A 123 -17.64 2.38 -1.18
C ARG A 123 -16.36 3.10 -1.59
N ALA A 124 -16.30 3.52 -2.85
CA ALA A 124 -15.29 4.46 -3.29
C ALA A 124 -15.46 5.80 -2.53
N ALA A 125 -14.37 6.39 -2.05
CA ALA A 125 -14.42 7.68 -1.38
C ALA A 125 -14.94 8.76 -2.36
N THR A 126 -16.05 9.41 -2.00
CA THR A 126 -16.65 10.51 -2.78
C THR A 126 -15.66 11.68 -2.84
N GLY A 127 -15.30 12.10 -4.05
CA GLY A 127 -14.23 13.08 -4.30
C GLY A 127 -13.10 12.55 -5.19
N PHE A 128 -13.01 11.24 -5.39
CA PHE A 128 -12.05 10.65 -6.34
C PHE A 128 -12.59 10.59 -7.78
N CYS A 129 -13.91 10.77 -7.95
CA CYS A 129 -14.60 10.75 -9.23
C CYS A 129 -15.77 11.75 -9.24
N SER A 130 -15.51 13.04 -9.01
CA SER A 130 -16.36 14.02 -9.71
C SER A 130 -15.90 13.99 -11.16
N PRO A 131 -16.79 13.92 -12.17
CA PRO A 131 -16.44 14.27 -13.53
C PRO A 131 -16.01 15.75 -13.53
N GLY A 132 -14.74 15.98 -13.19
CA GLY A 132 -14.13 17.28 -13.03
C GLY A 132 -13.71 17.80 -14.39
N GLY A 133 -14.69 18.34 -15.12
CA GLY A 133 -14.47 19.10 -16.34
C GLY A 133 -13.98 18.27 -17.53
N VAL A 134 -13.72 18.98 -18.62
CA VAL A 134 -13.19 18.38 -19.86
C VAL A 134 -11.75 17.97 -19.61
N VAL A 135 -11.52 16.65 -19.53
CA VAL A 135 -10.20 16.06 -19.33
C VAL A 135 -9.63 15.60 -20.66
N GLN A 136 -8.38 15.98 -20.94
CA GLN A 136 -7.60 15.47 -22.05
C GLN A 136 -6.47 14.57 -21.58
N VAL A 137 -6.44 13.34 -22.12
CA VAL A 137 -5.41 12.34 -21.81
C VAL A 137 -4.53 12.17 -23.03
N LEU A 138 -3.23 12.44 -22.86
CA LEU A 138 -2.24 12.36 -23.93
C LEU A 138 -1.22 11.28 -23.61
N ILE A 139 -0.95 10.43 -24.60
CA ILE A 139 0.13 9.45 -24.57
C ILE A 139 1.20 9.90 -25.56
N ASP A 140 2.40 10.16 -25.06
CA ASP A 140 3.56 10.49 -25.89
C ASP A 140 4.08 9.21 -26.58
N PRO A 141 3.97 9.11 -27.93
CA PRO A 141 4.38 7.92 -28.66
C PRO A 141 5.90 7.72 -28.67
N ALA A 142 6.70 8.76 -28.43
CA ALA A 142 8.16 8.63 -28.35
C ALA A 142 8.62 8.05 -27.00
N ARG A 143 7.83 8.21 -25.93
CA ARG A 143 8.14 7.72 -24.59
C ARG A 143 7.40 6.42 -24.23
N CYS A 144 6.22 6.17 -24.79
CA CYS A 144 5.41 5.00 -24.45
C CYS A 144 6.05 3.69 -24.92
N ILE A 145 6.34 2.79 -23.98
CA ILE A 145 6.86 1.44 -24.27
C ILE A 145 5.76 0.36 -24.32
N HIS A 146 4.49 0.76 -24.24
CA HIS A 146 3.32 -0.13 -24.26
C HIS A 146 3.33 -1.25 -23.19
N CYS A 147 3.82 -0.98 -21.97
CA CYS A 147 3.83 -1.93 -20.85
C CYS A 147 2.44 -2.31 -20.31
N GLN A 148 1.41 -1.53 -20.65
CA GLN A 148 0.00 -1.72 -20.26
C GLN A 148 -0.34 -1.47 -18.78
N ASP A 149 0.57 -0.94 -17.97
CA ASP A 149 0.26 -0.63 -16.56
C ASP A 149 -0.88 0.38 -16.44
N CYS A 150 -0.94 1.38 -17.33
CA CYS A 150 -2.07 2.30 -17.37
C CYS A 150 -3.41 1.64 -17.68
N VAL A 151 -3.42 0.56 -18.49
CA VAL A 151 -4.62 -0.23 -18.78
C VAL A 151 -5.06 -1.00 -17.54
N ARG A 152 -4.10 -1.61 -16.82
CA ARG A 152 -4.37 -2.38 -15.60
C ARG A 152 -4.83 -1.52 -14.43
N LEU A 153 -4.25 -0.33 -14.31
CA LEU A 153 -4.47 0.57 -13.18
C LEU A 153 -5.67 1.49 -13.36
N CYS A 154 -6.16 1.66 -14.59
CA CYS A 154 -7.27 2.56 -14.86
C CYS A 154 -8.61 1.94 -14.42
N PRO A 155 -9.28 2.48 -13.39
CA PRO A 155 -10.52 1.89 -12.87
C PRO A 155 -11.72 2.10 -13.80
N VAL A 156 -11.61 3.04 -14.75
CA VAL A 156 -12.69 3.50 -15.63
C VAL A 156 -12.46 3.11 -17.10
N GLY A 157 -11.39 2.35 -17.39
CA GLY A 157 -11.17 1.81 -18.74
C GLY A 157 -10.81 2.82 -19.83
N VAL A 158 -10.23 3.97 -19.48
CA VAL A 158 -9.81 5.01 -20.45
C VAL A 158 -8.82 4.47 -21.49
N TYR A 159 -7.99 3.51 -21.10
CA TYR A 159 -6.95 2.94 -21.95
C TYR A 159 -7.30 1.53 -22.39
N GLY A 160 -6.88 1.16 -23.59
CA GLY A 160 -6.90 -0.22 -24.07
C GLY A 160 -5.75 -0.52 -25.00
N VAL A 161 -5.77 -1.72 -25.58
CA VAL A 161 -4.72 -2.21 -26.48
C VAL A 161 -5.29 -2.39 -27.87
N VAL A 162 -4.80 -1.61 -28.83
CA VAL A 162 -5.16 -1.71 -30.26
C VAL A 162 -3.90 -2.06 -31.03
N LYS A 163 -3.94 -3.16 -31.81
CA LYS A 163 -2.77 -3.63 -32.60
C LYS A 163 -1.47 -3.74 -31.76
N LYS A 164 -1.57 -4.31 -30.55
CA LYS A 164 -0.47 -4.45 -29.58
C LYS A 164 0.12 -3.14 -29.03
N ARG A 165 -0.55 -1.99 -29.24
CA ARG A 165 -0.14 -0.69 -28.70
C ARG A 165 -1.19 -0.16 -27.73
N VAL A 166 -0.72 0.49 -26.68
CA VAL A 166 -1.61 1.22 -25.76
C VAL A 166 -2.20 2.41 -26.50
N ALA A 167 -3.52 2.59 -26.40
CA ALA A 167 -4.26 3.71 -26.95
C ALA A 167 -5.31 4.19 -25.93
N VAL A 168 -5.71 5.46 -26.06
CA VAL A 168 -6.86 6.01 -25.35
C VAL A 168 -8.12 5.59 -26.11
N LEU A 169 -9.03 4.86 -25.45
CA LEU A 169 -10.28 4.38 -26.03
C LEU A 169 -11.48 5.24 -25.62
N ASP A 170 -11.49 5.66 -24.36
CA ASP A 170 -12.61 6.43 -23.80
C ASP A 170 -12.07 7.53 -22.88
N GLN A 171 -11.74 8.66 -23.48
CA GLN A 171 -11.25 9.82 -22.74
C GLN A 171 -12.34 10.45 -21.87
N GLY A 172 -13.61 10.33 -22.25
CA GLY A 172 -14.74 10.95 -21.53
C GLY A 172 -14.98 10.35 -20.15
N SER A 173 -14.62 9.08 -19.97
CA SER A 173 -14.65 8.40 -18.68
C SER A 173 -13.47 8.76 -17.77
N CYS A 174 -12.51 9.59 -18.21
CA CYS A 174 -11.35 9.93 -17.41
C CYS A 174 -11.73 10.75 -16.17
N LEU A 175 -11.15 10.35 -15.04
CA LEU A 175 -11.38 10.99 -13.74
C LEU A 175 -10.55 12.26 -13.53
N GLY A 176 -9.69 12.62 -14.48
CA GLY A 176 -8.91 13.85 -14.41
C GLY A 176 -7.69 13.80 -13.50
N THR A 177 -7.25 14.99 -13.09
CA THR A 177 -6.04 15.23 -12.29
C THR A 177 -6.15 14.77 -10.84
N THR A 178 -7.34 14.37 -10.38
CA THR A 178 -7.55 13.81 -9.04
C THR A 178 -7.12 12.35 -8.95
N CYS A 179 -7.25 11.57 -10.03
CA CYS A 179 -6.89 10.15 -10.04
C CYS A 179 -5.41 9.91 -10.34
N MET A 180 -4.93 10.43 -11.49
CA MET A 180 -3.54 10.39 -11.98
C MET A 180 -2.76 9.06 -11.92
N HIS A 181 -3.38 7.93 -11.57
CA HIS A 181 -2.69 6.66 -11.31
C HIS A 181 -1.89 6.15 -12.50
N CYS A 182 -2.44 6.31 -13.71
CA CYS A 182 -1.78 5.98 -14.96
C CYS A 182 -0.55 6.85 -15.22
N ALA A 183 -0.60 8.15 -14.90
CA ALA A 183 0.53 9.06 -15.06
C ALA A 183 1.63 8.81 -14.01
N GLN A 184 1.25 8.65 -12.74
CA GLN A 184 2.17 8.41 -11.63
C GLN A 184 2.88 7.05 -11.73
N SER A 185 2.17 6.03 -12.22
CA SER A 185 2.73 4.68 -12.37
C SER A 185 3.51 4.49 -13.68
N CYS A 186 3.52 5.48 -14.58
CA CYS A 186 4.22 5.36 -15.85
C CYS A 186 5.73 5.57 -15.69
N TRP A 187 6.53 4.50 -15.78
CA TRP A 187 7.99 4.56 -15.66
C TRP A 187 8.70 5.43 -16.71
N LYS A 188 8.05 5.70 -17.84
CA LYS A 188 8.59 6.55 -18.91
C LYS A 188 7.98 7.96 -18.92
N SER A 189 7.11 8.26 -17.95
CA SER A 189 6.38 9.53 -17.88
C SER A 189 5.74 9.91 -19.21
N ALA A 190 5.16 8.91 -19.89
CA ALA A 190 4.60 9.04 -21.24
C ALA A 190 3.14 9.51 -21.22
N ILE A 191 2.50 9.62 -20.06
CA ILE A 191 1.08 9.93 -19.91
C ILE A 191 0.94 11.30 -19.28
N THR A 192 0.19 12.19 -19.93
CA THR A 192 -0.16 13.51 -19.42
C THR A 192 -1.68 13.62 -19.32
N ILE A 193 -2.17 14.13 -18.18
CA ILE A 193 -3.59 14.39 -17.96
C ILE A 193 -3.75 15.89 -17.80
N ILE A 194 -4.52 16.51 -18.68
CA ILE A 194 -4.83 17.94 -18.69
C ILE A 194 -6.28 18.09 -18.25
N SER A 195 -6.52 18.91 -17.23
CA SER A 195 -7.87 19.31 -16.83
C SER A 195 -8.07 20.76 -17.25
N SER A 196 -9.14 21.02 -18.01
CA SER A 196 -9.59 22.38 -18.31
C SER A 196 -10.41 22.83 -17.11
N ALA A 197 -9.85 23.74 -16.30
CA ALA A 197 -10.58 24.38 -15.21
C ALA A 197 -11.76 25.21 -15.74
#